data_AF-A0AA40ZR63-F1
#
_entry.id   AF-A0AA40ZR63-F1
#
_cell.length_a   1.000
_cell.length_b   1.000
_cell.length_c   1.000
_cell.angle_alpha   90.00
_cell.angle_beta   90.00
_cell.angle_gamma   90.00
#
_symmetry.space_group_name_H-M   'P 1'
#
loop_
_entity.id
_entity.type
_entity.pdbx_description
1 polymer ?
#
loop_
_entity_poly.entity_id
_entity_poly.type
_entity_poly.pdbx_seq_one_letter_code
_entity_poly.pdbx_strand_id
1 'polypeptide(L)'
;MSEARIDKWMWAVRIFKTRTIAAEACKKGRISINGAQAKAARMVKPGDIVQVRKPPITYSFKVLQAIEKRVGAKLVAEMMENVTTPDQYELLEMSRVSGFVNRAKGTGRPTKKDRRSLEEFTTPEFMDDFDFDFDFDDEDDDEYTTVIVIDQKTSCTMKREKIRWGFIGCGEVTKYKSGPAFQKIEGSEVVAVMSRNGAKAKTYAKERNIPKWYDDAQELIDDEDVNAVYIATPPSSHATYAIMAMKAGKPVYIEKPMAVTYEECCRINRISQETGVPCFVAYYRRYLPYFQKVKSLVEEGAIGNVINIQIRFAQPPRNLDYNRENLPWRVQPDIAGGGYFYDLAPHQIDLLQEIFGCILEASGYKSNRGGLYQAEDTISACFQFDNGLVGSGSWCFVADDSAREDRIEIIGDKGMICFSVFTYDPIALHTEKGREEIPIANPLYVQQPLIQAVVDHLLGKSVCTCDGESATLTNWVMDKILGKI
;
A
#
# COMPACT_ATOMS: atom_id res chain seq x y z
N MET A 1 38.43 26.69 11.41
CA MET A 1 37.07 26.16 11.21
C MET A 1 36.17 26.84 12.22
N SER A 2 34.99 27.31 11.81
CA SER A 2 34.03 27.87 12.76
C SER A 2 33.57 26.76 13.71
N GLU A 3 33.49 27.07 14.99
CA GLU A 3 32.90 26.22 16.02
C GLU A 3 31.67 26.95 16.57
N ALA A 4 30.65 26.19 16.92
CA ALA A 4 29.44 26.72 17.52
C ALA A 4 29.08 25.89 18.75
N ARG A 5 28.50 26.52 19.77
CA ARG A 5 27.94 25.74 20.89
C ARG A 5 26.73 24.92 20.41
N ILE A 6 26.62 23.68 20.85
CA ILE A 6 25.55 22.77 20.42
C ILE A 6 24.14 23.30 20.71
N ASP A 7 23.93 23.97 21.86
CA ASP A 7 22.65 24.57 22.22
C ASP A 7 22.22 25.69 21.24
N LYS A 8 23.20 26.49 20.80
CA LYS A 8 22.99 27.54 19.80
C LYS A 8 22.83 26.96 18.41
N TRP A 9 23.63 25.95 18.05
CA TRP A 9 23.58 25.32 16.74
C TRP A 9 22.22 24.65 16.50
N MET A 10 21.74 23.80 17.42
CA MET A 10 20.45 23.10 17.28
C MET A 10 19.26 24.08 17.20
N TRP A 11 19.35 25.22 17.88
CA TRP A 11 18.36 26.30 17.73
C TRP A 11 18.50 27.03 16.38
N ALA A 12 19.74 27.29 15.94
CA ALA A 12 20.03 28.02 14.72
C ALA A 12 19.55 27.28 13.45
N VAL A 13 19.79 25.95 13.41
CA VAL A 13 19.31 25.04 12.34
C VAL A 13 17.86 24.56 12.57
N ARG A 14 17.17 25.16 13.55
CA ARG A 14 15.74 24.97 13.83
C ARG A 14 15.33 23.60 14.36
N ILE A 15 16.25 22.69 14.71
CA ILE A 15 15.94 21.42 15.42
C ILE A 15 15.10 21.68 16.68
N PHE A 16 15.38 22.77 17.40
CA PHE A 16 14.56 23.23 18.53
C PHE A 16 14.00 24.63 18.32
N LYS A 17 12.75 24.85 18.77
CA LYS A 17 12.04 26.13 18.64
C LYS A 17 12.74 27.29 19.36
N THR A 18 13.34 27.02 20.52
CA THR A 18 14.09 28.00 21.33
C THR A 18 15.42 27.41 21.82
N ARG A 19 16.38 28.30 22.09
CA ARG A 19 17.68 27.90 22.66
C ARG A 19 17.56 27.31 24.07
N THR A 20 16.61 27.78 24.87
CA THR A 20 16.36 27.26 26.22
C THR A 20 15.99 25.79 26.19
N ILE A 21 15.10 25.42 25.27
CA ILE A 21 14.70 24.03 25.02
C ILE A 21 15.92 23.18 24.61
N ALA A 22 16.73 23.68 23.68
CA ALA A 22 17.92 22.97 23.21
C ALA A 22 18.90 22.68 24.37
N ALA A 23 19.08 23.64 25.28
CA ALA A 23 19.90 23.48 26.47
C ALA A 23 19.30 22.48 27.48
N GLU A 24 17.97 22.47 27.64
CA GLU A 24 17.28 21.49 28.49
C GLU A 24 17.38 20.06 27.94
N ALA A 25 17.30 19.89 26.61
CA ALA A 25 17.49 18.58 25.97
C ALA A 25 18.90 18.02 26.26
N CYS A 26 19.93 18.86 26.20
CA CYS A 26 21.28 18.49 26.63
C CYS A 26 21.33 18.11 28.13
N LYS A 27 20.65 18.88 29.00
CA LYS A 27 20.61 18.60 30.45
C LYS A 27 19.90 17.28 30.77
N LYS A 28 18.84 16.94 30.02
CA LYS A 28 18.10 15.67 30.12
C LYS A 28 18.84 14.48 29.47
N GLY A 29 20.08 14.66 29.00
CA GLY A 29 20.90 13.59 28.42
C GLY A 29 20.38 13.05 27.07
N ARG A 30 19.55 13.84 26.36
CA ARG A 30 18.94 13.44 25.08
C ARG A 30 19.80 13.75 23.85
N ILE A 31 20.95 14.39 24.05
CA ILE A 31 21.80 14.88 22.96
C ILE A 31 23.19 14.25 23.07
N SER A 32 23.67 13.67 21.96
CA SER A 32 25.04 13.17 21.83
C SER A 32 25.73 13.75 20.59
N ILE A 33 27.05 13.86 20.65
CA ILE A 33 27.92 14.22 19.52
C ILE A 33 28.87 13.05 19.31
N ASN A 34 28.89 12.46 18.12
CA ASN A 34 29.74 11.31 17.77
C ASN A 34 29.66 10.17 18.80
N GLY A 35 28.44 9.89 19.30
CA GLY A 35 28.17 8.85 20.31
C GLY A 35 28.42 9.24 21.78
N ALA A 36 29.01 10.41 22.07
CA ALA A 36 29.24 10.88 23.44
C ALA A 36 28.19 11.91 23.88
N GLN A 37 27.65 11.79 25.09
CA GLN A 37 26.67 12.76 25.62
C GLN A 37 27.24 14.18 25.69
N ALA A 38 26.45 15.15 25.22
CA ALA A 38 26.88 16.54 25.10
C ALA A 38 26.19 17.46 26.12
N LYS A 39 26.99 18.23 26.86
CA LYS A 39 26.50 19.38 27.66
C LYS A 39 26.20 20.57 26.73
N ALA A 40 25.27 21.44 27.13
CA ALA A 40 24.84 22.59 26.32
C ALA A 40 25.99 23.52 25.84
N ALA A 41 27.09 23.59 26.59
CA ALA A 41 28.25 24.42 26.23
C ALA A 41 29.29 23.70 25.33
N ARG A 42 29.05 22.44 24.95
CA ARG A 42 29.95 21.67 24.09
C ARG A 42 29.96 22.27 22.69
N MET A 43 31.14 22.35 22.08
CA MET A 43 31.29 22.85 20.71
C MET A 43 31.03 21.74 19.69
N VAL A 44 30.40 22.11 18.58
CA VAL A 44 30.26 21.32 17.35
C VAL A 44 31.05 21.97 16.23
N LYS A 45 31.61 21.14 15.36
CA LYS A 45 32.33 21.54 14.15
C LYS A 45 31.76 20.83 12.91
N PRO A 46 31.99 21.35 11.70
CA PRO A 46 31.64 20.64 10.47
C PRO A 46 32.19 19.21 10.46
N GLY A 47 31.35 18.25 10.06
CA GLY A 47 31.64 16.81 10.07
C GLY A 47 31.22 16.07 11.33
N ASP A 48 30.88 16.76 12.43
CA ASP A 48 30.33 16.09 13.61
C ASP A 48 28.91 15.56 13.35
N ILE A 49 28.58 14.41 13.95
CA ILE A 49 27.23 13.84 13.95
C ILE A 49 26.58 14.14 15.29
N VAL A 50 25.53 14.96 15.25
CA VAL A 50 24.69 15.30 16.40
C VAL A 50 23.48 14.39 16.42
N GLN A 51 23.31 13.63 17.48
CA GLN A 51 22.16 12.74 17.67
C GLN A 51 21.20 13.33 18.70
N VAL A 52 19.91 13.30 18.37
CA VAL A 52 18.81 13.86 19.17
C VAL A 52 17.83 12.74 19.48
N ARG A 53 17.85 12.25 20.72
CA ARG A 53 16.98 11.18 21.19
C ARG A 53 15.59 11.70 21.52
N LYS A 54 14.60 11.30 20.73
CA LYS A 54 13.17 11.54 20.95
C LYS A 54 12.46 10.18 20.93
N PRO A 55 12.33 9.49 22.07
CA PRO A 55 11.74 8.15 22.12
C PRO A 55 10.43 8.07 21.30
N PRO A 56 10.27 7.06 20.43
CA PRO A 56 11.12 5.87 20.25
C PRO A 56 12.36 6.08 19.34
N ILE A 57 12.47 7.21 18.66
CA ILE A 57 13.46 7.46 17.59
C ILE A 57 14.69 8.23 18.11
N THR A 58 15.84 8.03 17.47
CA THR A 58 17.02 8.89 17.61
C THR A 58 17.37 9.47 16.25
N TYR A 59 17.09 10.77 16.08
CA TYR A 59 17.48 11.49 14.87
C TYR A 59 18.98 11.74 14.87
N SER A 60 19.63 11.62 13.71
CA SER A 60 21.06 11.88 13.54
C SER A 60 21.26 12.92 12.45
N PHE A 61 21.96 14.01 12.78
CA PHE A 61 22.23 15.12 11.86
C PHE A 61 23.73 15.33 11.74
N LYS A 62 24.24 15.38 10.52
CA LYS A 62 25.64 15.71 10.24
C LYS A 62 25.77 17.23 10.07
N VAL A 63 26.71 17.82 10.79
CA VAL A 63 26.95 19.27 10.76
C VAL A 63 27.70 19.63 9.49
N LEU A 64 27.09 20.40 8.58
CA LEU A 64 27.79 20.94 7.41
C LEU A 64 28.44 22.29 7.75
N GLN A 65 27.74 23.14 8.52
CA GLN A 65 28.25 24.43 8.97
C GLN A 65 27.92 24.68 10.45
N ALA A 66 28.92 25.13 11.22
CA ALA A 66 28.77 25.48 12.63
C ALA A 66 28.33 26.95 12.76
N ILE A 67 27.02 27.18 12.81
CA ILE A 67 26.38 28.50 12.93
C ILE A 67 25.80 28.77 14.33
N GLU A 68 25.76 30.04 14.73
CA GLU A 68 25.14 30.49 16.00
C GLU A 68 23.93 31.42 15.82
N LYS A 69 23.64 31.85 14.58
CA LYS A 69 22.50 32.70 14.25
C LYS A 69 21.43 31.88 13.53
N ARG A 70 20.17 32.05 13.92
CA ARG A 70 19.04 31.30 13.35
C ARG A 70 18.81 31.66 11.89
N VAL A 71 18.73 30.64 11.05
CA VAL A 71 18.53 30.77 9.60
C VAL A 71 17.07 30.49 9.19
N GLY A 72 16.70 30.95 8.00
CA GLY A 72 15.41 30.62 7.38
C GLY A 72 15.31 29.14 7.02
N ALA A 73 14.09 28.60 6.94
CA ALA A 73 13.87 27.16 6.70
C ALA A 73 14.54 26.64 5.43
N LYS A 74 14.50 27.42 4.33
CA LYS A 74 15.13 27.08 3.05
C LYS A 74 16.65 26.90 3.11
N LEU A 75 17.31 27.55 4.07
CA LEU A 75 18.76 27.51 4.23
C LEU A 75 19.22 26.43 5.22
N VAL A 76 18.31 25.65 5.80
CA VAL A 76 18.66 24.63 6.80
C VAL A 76 19.42 23.46 6.16
N ALA A 77 19.05 23.06 4.95
CA ALA A 77 19.69 21.98 4.21
C ALA A 77 21.17 22.28 3.89
N GLU A 78 21.54 23.55 3.71
CA GLU A 78 22.94 23.97 3.50
C GLU A 78 23.79 23.92 4.78
N MET A 79 23.15 23.77 5.95
CA MET A 79 23.79 23.86 7.28
C MET A 79 23.86 22.50 7.98
N MET A 80 22.95 21.57 7.66
CA MET A 80 22.92 20.22 8.19
C MET A 80 22.34 19.21 7.20
N GLU A 81 22.83 17.97 7.28
CA GLU A 81 22.36 16.82 6.51
C GLU A 81 21.70 15.81 7.47
N ASN A 82 20.50 15.32 7.14
CA ASN A 82 19.82 14.30 7.96
C ASN A 82 20.37 12.91 7.60
N VAL A 83 21.08 12.30 8.54
CA VAL A 83 21.73 10.98 8.39
C VAL A 83 21.11 9.95 9.36
N THR A 84 19.85 10.15 9.72
CA THR A 84 19.09 9.21 10.56
C THR A 84 18.95 7.89 9.84
N THR A 85 19.32 6.78 10.49
CA THR A 85 19.27 5.46 9.85
C THR A 85 17.83 5.02 9.59
N PRO A 86 17.55 4.28 8.49
CA PRO A 86 16.22 3.75 8.19
C PRO A 86 15.57 3.00 9.37
N ASP A 87 16.33 2.17 10.09
CA ASP A 87 15.85 1.41 11.26
C ASP A 87 15.27 2.30 12.37
N GLN A 88 15.78 3.54 12.51
CA GLN A 88 15.27 4.49 13.50
C GLN A 88 13.91 5.05 13.09
N TYR A 89 13.65 5.23 11.79
CA TYR A 89 12.32 5.58 11.28
C TYR A 89 11.32 4.43 11.43
N GLU A 90 11.77 3.18 11.27
CA GLU A 90 10.93 2.01 11.53
C GLU A 90 10.42 1.95 12.98
N LEU A 91 11.24 2.35 13.97
CA LEU A 91 10.81 2.42 15.38
C LEU A 91 9.68 3.44 15.61
N LEU A 92 9.66 4.53 14.85
CA LEU A 92 8.61 5.54 14.91
C LEU A 92 7.31 5.02 14.30
N GLU A 93 7.39 4.23 13.23
CA GLU A 93 6.25 3.52 12.67
C GLU A 93 5.73 2.46 13.64
N MET A 94 6.59 1.63 14.25
CA MET A 94 6.19 0.61 15.22
C MET A 94 5.49 1.20 16.46
N SER A 95 5.90 2.38 16.92
CA SER A 95 5.25 3.04 18.07
C SER A 95 3.97 3.79 17.69
N ARG A 96 3.86 4.28 16.44
CA ARG A 96 2.56 4.72 15.88
C ARG A 96 1.60 3.53 15.74
N VAL A 97 2.12 2.36 15.36
CA VAL A 97 1.37 1.10 15.21
C VAL A 97 0.82 0.62 16.56
N SER A 98 1.57 0.71 17.66
CA SER A 98 1.05 0.38 19.01
C SER A 98 0.14 1.46 19.61
N GLY A 99 0.15 2.67 19.07
CA GLY A 99 -0.47 3.88 19.63
C GLY A 99 -1.81 4.28 19.03
N PHE A 100 -2.50 3.43 18.26
CA PHE A 100 -3.85 3.70 17.74
C PHE A 100 -4.93 3.62 18.83
N VAL A 101 -4.79 4.38 19.92
CA VAL A 101 -5.92 4.71 20.80
C VAL A 101 -6.62 5.94 20.23
N ASN A 102 -7.34 5.76 19.12
CA ASN A 102 -8.31 6.78 18.72
C ASN A 102 -9.60 6.58 19.52
N ARG A 103 -9.83 7.48 20.48
CA ARG A 103 -11.09 7.67 21.19
C ARG A 103 -12.25 7.73 20.18
N ALA A 104 -13.30 6.96 20.42
CA ALA A 104 -14.48 6.94 19.57
C ALA A 104 -15.03 8.37 19.35
N LYS A 105 -15.11 8.81 18.08
CA LYS A 105 -15.79 10.06 17.70
C LYS A 105 -17.24 10.00 18.21
N GLY A 106 -17.64 10.96 19.05
CA GLY A 106 -19.01 11.10 19.56
C GLY A 106 -19.16 11.19 21.08
N THR A 107 -18.14 10.85 21.88
CA THR A 107 -18.20 11.10 23.33
C THR A 107 -17.85 12.56 23.60
N GLY A 108 -18.81 13.38 24.02
CA GLY A 108 -18.62 14.82 24.28
C GLY A 108 -17.52 15.18 25.29
N ARG A 109 -17.48 16.46 25.68
CA ARG A 109 -16.45 17.02 26.57
C ARG A 109 -16.38 16.20 27.89
N PRO A 110 -15.19 15.69 28.30
CA PRO A 110 -15.05 14.82 29.47
C PRO A 110 -15.61 15.44 30.77
N THR A 111 -16.28 14.61 31.58
CA THR A 111 -16.83 15.07 32.86
C THR A 111 -15.72 15.35 33.87
N LYS A 112 -16.03 16.09 34.94
CA LYS A 112 -15.06 16.46 35.99
C LYS A 112 -14.52 15.25 36.76
N LYS A 113 -15.27 14.14 36.77
CA LYS A 113 -14.84 12.84 37.31
C LYS A 113 -13.86 12.16 36.35
N ASP A 114 -14.17 12.12 35.06
CA ASP A 114 -13.27 11.59 34.01
C ASP A 114 -11.96 12.36 33.96
N ARG A 115 -11.99 13.68 34.20
CA ARG A 115 -10.78 14.51 34.24
C ARG A 115 -9.84 14.16 35.39
N ARG A 116 -10.39 13.81 36.57
CA ARG A 116 -9.60 13.35 37.72
C ARG A 116 -9.05 11.95 37.49
N SER A 117 -9.85 11.04 36.89
CA SER A 117 -9.38 9.70 36.52
C SER A 117 -8.32 9.73 35.42
N LEU A 118 -8.37 10.70 34.51
CA LEU A 118 -7.38 10.92 33.46
C LEU A 118 -6.09 11.53 34.01
N GLU A 119 -6.18 12.49 34.94
CA GLU A 119 -5.00 13.09 35.61
C GLU A 119 -4.20 12.06 36.43
N GLU A 120 -4.86 11.02 36.95
CA GLU A 120 -4.22 9.91 37.69
C GLU A 120 -3.57 8.85 36.76
N PHE A 121 -3.87 8.88 35.45
CA PHE A 121 -3.40 7.89 34.48
C PHE A 121 -2.45 8.47 33.40
N THR A 122 -2.33 9.80 33.27
CA THR A 122 -1.50 10.48 32.26
C THR A 122 -0.15 11.00 32.77
N THR A 123 0.33 10.58 33.93
CA THR A 123 1.71 10.87 34.37
C THR A 123 2.67 9.70 34.12
N PRO A 124 3.11 9.55 32.86
CA PRO A 124 4.52 9.44 32.55
C PRO A 124 5.02 10.81 32.05
N GLU A 125 6.22 11.23 32.47
CA GLU A 125 6.86 12.54 32.22
C GLU A 125 7.17 12.89 30.74
N PHE A 126 6.34 12.49 29.78
CA PHE A 126 6.61 12.59 28.35
C PHE A 126 5.42 13.14 27.57
N MET A 127 5.13 14.43 27.71
CA MET A 127 4.51 15.25 26.67
C MET A 127 4.79 16.73 26.98
N ASP A 128 5.88 17.24 26.40
CA ASP A 128 6.10 18.68 26.23
C ASP A 128 5.87 19.03 24.75
N ASP A 129 5.19 20.16 24.51
CA ASP A 129 4.84 20.75 23.21
C ASP A 129 6.03 20.88 22.24
N PHE A 130 6.17 19.91 21.34
CA PHE A 130 7.13 19.93 20.23
C PHE A 130 6.46 19.61 18.89
N ASP A 131 5.72 20.59 18.37
CA ASP A 131 5.36 20.67 16.96
C ASP A 131 6.62 20.96 16.12
N PHE A 132 6.86 20.15 15.10
CA PHE A 132 7.87 20.37 14.07
C PHE A 132 7.17 20.35 12.72
N ASP A 133 7.05 21.51 12.07
CA ASP A 133 6.70 21.64 10.66
C ASP A 133 7.98 21.54 9.83
N PHE A 134 8.10 20.48 9.03
CA PHE A 134 9.06 20.48 7.92
C PHE A 134 8.57 19.55 6.79
N ASP A 135 8.17 20.18 5.69
CA ASP A 135 8.03 19.57 4.36
C ASP A 135 9.42 19.55 3.69
N PHE A 136 9.85 18.39 3.20
CA PHE A 136 10.97 18.27 2.27
C PHE A 136 10.51 17.42 1.08
N ASP A 137 10.27 18.08 -0.04
CA ASP A 137 10.27 17.50 -1.39
C ASP A 137 11.67 17.71 -2.00
N ASP A 138 12.11 16.71 -2.78
CA ASP A 138 13.17 16.67 -3.83
C ASP A 138 14.64 16.95 -3.39
N GLU A 139 15.70 16.38 -3.97
CA GLU A 139 15.98 15.80 -5.31
C GLU A 139 17.33 15.02 -5.24
N ASP A 140 17.54 14.10 -6.20
CA ASP A 140 18.78 13.43 -6.66
C ASP A 140 19.71 12.64 -5.69
N ASP A 141 19.94 11.35 -6.02
CA ASP A 141 21.32 10.86 -6.23
C ASP A 141 21.40 9.48 -6.94
N ASP A 142 22.45 9.38 -7.74
CA ASP A 142 22.78 8.41 -8.78
C ASP A 142 23.09 6.96 -8.34
N GLU A 143 22.90 6.07 -9.32
CA GLU A 143 23.57 4.78 -9.58
C GLU A 143 24.62 4.28 -8.58
N TYR A 144 24.33 3.14 -7.93
CA TYR A 144 25.31 2.06 -7.71
C TYR A 144 24.64 0.70 -7.82
N THR A 145 24.72 0.06 -8.99
CA THR A 145 24.42 -1.36 -9.14
C THR A 145 25.52 -2.18 -8.46
N THR A 146 25.25 -2.66 -7.24
CA THR A 146 26.04 -3.76 -6.66
C THR A 146 25.38 -5.06 -7.05
N VAL A 147 25.96 -5.77 -8.03
CA VAL A 147 25.60 -7.15 -8.33
C VAL A 147 26.08 -8.02 -7.16
N ILE A 148 25.18 -8.28 -6.20
CA ILE A 148 25.40 -9.35 -5.23
C ILE A 148 25.05 -10.65 -5.96
N VAL A 149 26.07 -11.38 -6.39
CA VAL A 149 25.93 -12.81 -6.70
C VAL A 149 25.69 -13.52 -5.36
N ILE A 150 24.42 -13.66 -4.98
CA ILE A 150 24.05 -14.51 -3.86
C ILE A 150 24.07 -15.94 -4.40
N ASP A 151 25.07 -16.68 -3.96
CA ASP A 151 25.18 -18.13 -4.11
C ASP A 151 23.84 -18.77 -3.70
N GLN A 152 23.19 -19.47 -4.65
CA GLN A 152 21.91 -20.13 -4.44
C GLN A 152 22.06 -21.26 -3.41
N LYS A 153 22.03 -20.91 -2.12
CA LYS A 153 21.71 -21.88 -1.08
C LYS A 153 20.24 -22.24 -1.25
N THR A 154 20.03 -23.40 -1.86
CA THR A 154 18.77 -24.13 -1.93
C THR A 154 18.02 -23.98 -0.60
N SER A 155 16.99 -23.13 -0.59
CA SER A 155 16.06 -23.03 0.52
C SER A 155 15.38 -24.39 0.65
N CYS A 156 15.63 -25.06 1.78
CA CYS A 156 14.95 -26.29 2.15
C CYS A 156 13.48 -25.92 2.45
N THR A 157 12.63 -25.90 1.41
CA THR A 157 11.20 -25.72 1.55
C THR A 157 10.65 -26.94 2.28
N MET A 158 10.40 -26.79 3.58
CA MET A 158 9.62 -27.75 4.35
C MET A 158 8.29 -27.97 3.61
N LYS A 159 8.12 -29.14 2.97
CA LYS A 159 6.86 -29.52 2.30
C LYS A 159 5.75 -29.46 3.33
N ARG A 160 4.90 -28.43 3.24
CA ARG A 160 3.71 -28.29 4.08
C ARG A 160 2.63 -29.18 3.51
N GLU A 161 1.94 -29.94 4.36
CA GLU A 161 0.79 -30.74 3.93
C GLU A 161 -0.48 -29.87 3.77
N LYS A 162 -0.57 -28.75 4.50
CA LYS A 162 -1.74 -27.87 4.51
C LYS A 162 -1.37 -26.41 4.79
N ILE A 163 -2.08 -25.48 4.13
CA ILE A 163 -2.00 -24.04 4.37
C ILE A 163 -3.10 -23.64 5.36
N ARG A 164 -2.68 -23.00 6.46
CA ARG A 164 -3.52 -22.57 7.58
C ARG A 164 -3.50 -21.06 7.64
N TRP A 165 -4.57 -20.46 7.16
CA TRP A 165 -4.68 -19.04 6.94
C TRP A 165 -5.11 -18.30 8.20
N GLY A 166 -4.40 -17.21 8.49
CA GLY A 166 -4.84 -16.14 9.38
C GLY A 166 -5.34 -14.96 8.55
N PHE A 167 -6.59 -14.56 8.73
CA PHE A 167 -7.16 -13.42 8.00
C PHE A 167 -7.02 -12.14 8.81
N ILE A 168 -6.34 -11.14 8.27
CA ILE A 168 -6.34 -9.79 8.82
C ILE A 168 -7.41 -9.00 8.05
N GLY A 169 -8.56 -8.77 8.69
CA GLY A 169 -9.71 -8.07 8.11
C GLY A 169 -10.98 -8.91 7.95
N CYS A 170 -11.99 -8.60 8.77
CA CYS A 170 -13.34 -9.20 8.69
C CYS A 170 -14.31 -8.30 7.88
N GLY A 171 -13.94 -7.97 6.64
CA GLY A 171 -14.73 -7.10 5.75
C GLY A 171 -15.80 -7.82 4.93
N GLU A 172 -16.49 -7.08 4.06
CA GLU A 172 -17.45 -7.66 3.11
C GLU A 172 -16.79 -8.60 2.09
N VAL A 173 -15.55 -8.29 1.70
CA VAL A 173 -14.76 -9.11 0.76
C VAL A 173 -14.59 -10.52 1.32
N THR A 174 -14.15 -10.64 2.57
CA THR A 174 -13.97 -11.95 3.21
C THR A 174 -15.30 -12.62 3.53
N LYS A 175 -16.34 -11.84 3.85
CA LYS A 175 -17.68 -12.36 4.12
C LYS A 175 -18.35 -13.01 2.92
N TYR A 176 -18.27 -12.41 1.73
CA TYR A 176 -19.08 -12.79 0.57
C TYR A 176 -18.27 -13.29 -0.62
N LYS A 177 -17.06 -12.77 -0.85
CA LYS A 177 -16.30 -13.01 -2.08
C LYS A 177 -15.22 -14.07 -1.89
N SER A 178 -14.24 -13.79 -1.03
CA SER A 178 -13.00 -14.56 -0.95
C SER A 178 -13.02 -15.61 0.15
N GLY A 179 -13.55 -15.30 1.33
CA GLY A 179 -13.46 -16.17 2.51
C GLY A 179 -13.98 -17.60 2.31
N PRO A 180 -15.17 -17.82 1.71
CA PRO A 180 -15.66 -19.17 1.46
C PRO A 180 -14.75 -20.00 0.54
N ALA A 181 -14.02 -19.37 -0.38
CA ALA A 181 -13.14 -20.09 -1.32
C ALA A 181 -11.96 -20.74 -0.60
N PHE A 182 -11.36 -20.08 0.40
CA PHE A 182 -10.24 -20.63 1.17
C PHE A 182 -10.57 -21.93 1.91
N GLN A 183 -11.83 -22.10 2.33
CA GLN A 183 -12.29 -23.32 3.01
C GLN A 183 -12.66 -24.44 2.03
N LYS A 184 -12.90 -24.13 0.76
CA LYS A 184 -13.26 -25.11 -0.28
C LYS A 184 -12.06 -25.74 -0.97
N ILE A 185 -10.91 -25.08 -0.92
CA ILE A 185 -9.68 -25.53 -1.58
C ILE A 185 -9.04 -26.66 -0.79
N GLU A 186 -8.70 -27.75 -1.48
CA GLU A 186 -7.98 -28.87 -0.88
C GLU A 186 -6.59 -28.42 -0.43
N GLY A 187 -6.17 -28.84 0.77
CA GLY A 187 -4.91 -28.39 1.36
C GLY A 187 -4.95 -26.96 1.92
N SER A 188 -6.13 -26.35 2.08
CA SER A 188 -6.32 -25.02 2.66
C SER A 188 -7.35 -25.03 3.79
N GLU A 189 -7.11 -24.25 4.84
CA GLU A 189 -8.09 -23.96 5.89
C GLU A 189 -7.86 -22.59 6.52
N VAL A 190 -8.92 -22.00 7.07
CA VAL A 190 -8.85 -20.73 7.81
C VAL A 190 -8.92 -21.03 9.30
N VAL A 191 -7.85 -20.72 10.03
CA VAL A 191 -7.72 -21.07 11.46
C VAL A 191 -7.89 -19.86 12.39
N ALA A 192 -7.59 -18.66 11.89
CA ALA A 192 -7.67 -17.44 12.67
C ALA A 192 -8.22 -16.27 11.85
N VAL A 193 -8.89 -15.35 12.52
CA VAL A 193 -9.25 -14.04 11.96
C VAL A 193 -8.91 -12.92 12.92
N MET A 194 -8.61 -11.74 12.39
CA MET A 194 -8.36 -10.54 13.17
C MET A 194 -9.24 -9.39 12.67
N SER A 195 -9.78 -8.63 13.62
CA SER A 195 -10.33 -7.30 13.37
C SER A 195 -10.07 -6.41 14.57
N ARG A 196 -9.68 -5.15 14.33
CA ARG A 196 -9.59 -4.09 15.37
C ARG A 196 -10.82 -3.99 16.29
N ASN A 197 -11.98 -4.46 15.83
CA ASN A 197 -13.14 -4.68 16.68
C ASN A 197 -13.24 -6.16 17.04
N GLY A 198 -12.76 -6.54 18.22
CA GLY A 198 -12.77 -7.93 18.69
C GLY A 198 -14.15 -8.57 18.72
N ALA A 199 -15.22 -7.81 19.02
CA ALA A 199 -16.59 -8.33 18.96
C ALA A 199 -17.00 -8.71 17.53
N LYS A 200 -16.56 -7.92 16.53
CA LYS A 200 -16.75 -8.24 15.11
C LYS A 200 -15.94 -9.46 14.69
N ALA A 201 -14.68 -9.56 15.13
CA ALA A 201 -13.82 -10.72 14.86
C ALA A 201 -14.44 -12.01 15.41
N LYS A 202 -14.85 -12.00 16.69
CA LYS A 202 -15.51 -13.12 17.37
C LYS A 202 -16.80 -13.56 16.67
N THR A 203 -17.65 -12.60 16.27
CA THR A 203 -18.89 -12.88 15.55
C THR A 203 -18.60 -13.51 14.19
N TYR A 204 -17.67 -12.92 13.44
CA TYR A 204 -17.26 -13.42 12.12
C TYR A 204 -16.72 -14.85 12.18
N ALA A 205 -15.86 -15.14 13.18
CA ALA A 205 -15.28 -16.45 13.40
C ALA A 205 -16.34 -17.50 13.74
N LYS A 206 -17.25 -17.16 14.67
CA LYS A 206 -18.35 -18.04 15.08
C LYS A 206 -19.27 -18.41 13.91
N GLU A 207 -19.67 -17.44 13.09
CA GLU A 207 -20.53 -17.67 11.92
C GLU A 207 -19.90 -18.60 10.87
N ARG A 208 -18.57 -18.72 10.85
CA ARG A 208 -17.80 -19.45 9.83
C ARG A 208 -17.05 -20.65 10.37
N ASN A 209 -17.30 -21.01 11.63
CA ASN A 209 -16.61 -22.10 12.33
C ASN A 209 -15.08 -21.96 12.28
N ILE A 210 -14.57 -20.74 12.41
CA ILE A 210 -13.12 -20.47 12.51
C ILE A 210 -12.74 -20.52 13.99
N PRO A 211 -11.74 -21.32 14.39
CA PRO A 211 -11.51 -21.64 15.80
C PRO A 211 -10.99 -20.45 16.61
N LYS A 212 -10.17 -19.58 16.02
CA LYS A 212 -9.52 -18.48 16.72
C LYS A 212 -9.91 -17.12 16.15
N TRP A 213 -9.94 -16.12 17.01
CA TRP A 213 -10.13 -14.73 16.65
C TRP A 213 -9.26 -13.83 17.52
N TYR A 214 -8.82 -12.72 16.95
CA TYR A 214 -7.94 -11.75 17.57
C TYR A 214 -8.45 -10.33 17.33
N ASP A 215 -8.09 -9.40 18.20
CA ASP A 215 -8.22 -7.96 17.95
C ASP A 215 -6.87 -7.25 17.76
N ASP A 216 -5.78 -7.97 17.96
CA ASP A 216 -4.42 -7.56 17.66
C ASP A 216 -3.82 -8.32 16.46
N ALA A 217 -3.07 -7.60 15.61
CA ALA A 217 -2.46 -8.19 14.41
C ALA A 217 -1.28 -9.10 14.75
N GLN A 218 -0.45 -8.66 15.70
CA GLN A 218 0.76 -9.36 16.08
C GLN A 218 0.41 -10.69 16.73
N GLU A 219 -0.62 -10.75 17.57
CA GLU A 219 -1.09 -12.01 18.16
C GLU A 219 -1.51 -13.05 17.10
N LEU A 220 -2.21 -12.63 16.03
CA LEU A 220 -2.55 -13.52 14.92
C LEU A 220 -1.30 -13.93 14.12
N ILE A 221 -0.37 -12.99 13.90
CA ILE A 221 0.88 -13.24 13.17
C ILE A 221 1.83 -14.12 13.98
N ASP A 222 1.78 -14.11 15.30
CA ASP A 222 2.63 -14.95 16.15
C ASP A 222 2.03 -16.33 16.44
N ASP A 223 0.74 -16.54 16.14
CA ASP A 223 0.09 -17.83 16.34
C ASP A 223 0.74 -18.95 15.52
N GLU A 224 1.31 -19.96 16.17
CA GLU A 224 1.98 -21.11 15.55
C GLU A 224 1.05 -21.94 14.65
N ASP A 225 -0.26 -21.90 14.89
CA ASP A 225 -1.23 -22.57 14.03
C ASP A 225 -1.43 -21.83 12.70
N VAL A 226 -1.15 -20.53 12.64
CA VAL A 226 -1.21 -19.74 11.40
C VAL A 226 0.10 -19.89 10.64
N ASN A 227 0.05 -20.37 9.41
CA ASN A 227 1.25 -20.52 8.59
C ASN A 227 1.26 -19.66 7.31
N ALA A 228 0.15 -19.01 6.97
CA ALA A 228 0.05 -18.00 5.91
C ALA A 228 -0.96 -16.92 6.30
N VAL A 229 -0.78 -15.70 5.80
CA VAL A 229 -1.61 -14.54 6.17
C VAL A 229 -2.32 -13.98 4.94
N TYR A 230 -3.63 -13.79 5.05
CA TYR A 230 -4.44 -13.10 4.05
C TYR A 230 -4.84 -11.71 4.58
N ILE A 231 -4.50 -10.65 3.84
CA ILE A 231 -4.73 -9.27 4.23
C ILE A 231 -5.89 -8.71 3.40
N ALA A 232 -7.01 -8.42 4.06
CA ALA A 232 -8.25 -7.92 3.48
C ALA A 232 -8.76 -6.68 4.25
N THR A 233 -7.86 -5.73 4.45
CA THR A 233 -8.10 -4.45 5.12
C THR A 233 -8.18 -3.31 4.10
N PRO A 234 -8.39 -2.05 4.52
CA PRO A 234 -8.14 -0.92 3.65
C PRO A 234 -6.66 -0.82 3.23
N PRO A 235 -6.35 -0.32 2.02
CA PRO A 235 -5.02 -0.35 1.42
C PRO A 235 -3.90 0.26 2.27
N SER A 236 -4.17 1.34 3.02
CA SER A 236 -3.17 2.01 3.86
C SER A 236 -2.57 1.16 4.98
N SER A 237 -3.08 -0.06 5.19
CA SER A 237 -2.54 -1.01 6.16
C SER A 237 -1.91 -2.25 5.53
N HIS A 238 -1.95 -2.38 4.20
CA HIS A 238 -1.45 -3.56 3.49
C HIS A 238 0.05 -3.74 3.70
N ALA A 239 0.85 -2.71 3.41
CA ALA A 239 2.30 -2.77 3.54
C ALA A 239 2.73 -3.17 4.96
N THR A 240 2.13 -2.53 5.98
CA THR A 240 2.42 -2.82 7.38
C THR A 240 2.21 -4.29 7.70
N TYR A 241 1.02 -4.83 7.45
CA TYR A 241 0.70 -6.21 7.80
C TYR A 241 1.47 -7.23 6.94
N ALA A 242 1.73 -6.92 5.67
CA ALA A 242 2.49 -7.78 4.79
C ALA A 242 3.94 -7.91 5.28
N ILE A 243 4.58 -6.79 5.62
CA ILE A 243 5.96 -6.77 6.12
C ILE A 243 6.04 -7.50 7.46
N MET A 244 5.10 -7.28 8.37
CA MET A 244 5.06 -8.00 9.66
C MET A 244 4.96 -9.51 9.46
N ALA A 245 4.05 -9.98 8.60
CA ALA A 245 3.86 -11.40 8.33
C ALA A 245 5.09 -12.04 7.66
N MET A 246 5.70 -11.37 6.67
CA MET A 246 6.91 -11.87 6.01
C MET A 246 8.12 -11.92 6.95
N LYS A 247 8.32 -10.89 7.79
CA LYS A 247 9.36 -10.90 8.83
C LYS A 247 9.16 -12.04 9.84
N ALA A 248 7.92 -12.48 10.06
CA ALA A 248 7.58 -13.66 10.86
C ALA A 248 7.68 -15.00 10.09
N GLY A 249 8.15 -15.00 8.84
CA GLY A 249 8.31 -16.22 8.03
C GLY A 249 7.01 -16.75 7.42
N LYS A 250 5.93 -15.94 7.38
CA LYS A 250 4.61 -16.36 6.92
C LYS A 250 4.30 -15.77 5.53
N PRO A 251 4.09 -16.61 4.50
CA PRO A 251 3.65 -16.15 3.19
C PRO A 251 2.40 -15.28 3.25
N VAL A 252 2.34 -14.30 2.36
CA VAL A 252 1.30 -13.28 2.37
C VAL A 252 0.47 -13.33 1.09
N TYR A 253 -0.83 -13.15 1.23
CA TYR A 253 -1.74 -12.85 0.13
C TYR A 253 -2.48 -11.54 0.44
N ILE A 254 -2.29 -10.52 -0.39
CA ILE A 254 -2.80 -9.15 -0.16
C ILE A 254 -3.98 -8.89 -1.11
N GLU A 255 -5.07 -8.29 -0.61
CA GLU A 255 -6.07 -7.68 -1.48
C GLU A 255 -5.49 -6.56 -2.35
N LYS A 256 -6.16 -6.28 -3.48
CA LYS A 256 -5.77 -5.19 -4.37
C LYS A 256 -6.43 -3.86 -3.96
N PRO A 257 -5.81 -2.70 -4.25
CA PRO A 257 -4.44 -2.53 -4.75
C PRO A 257 -3.41 -3.00 -3.71
N MET A 258 -2.22 -3.38 -4.18
CA MET A 258 -1.19 -3.97 -3.32
C MET A 258 -0.83 -3.06 -2.15
N ALA A 259 -0.69 -1.75 -2.42
CA ALA A 259 -0.48 -0.70 -1.44
C ALA A 259 -1.07 0.64 -1.92
N VAL A 260 -0.92 1.72 -1.14
CA VAL A 260 -1.46 3.06 -1.50
C VAL A 260 -0.54 3.87 -2.42
N THR A 261 0.72 3.47 -2.54
CA THR A 261 1.71 4.06 -3.43
C THR A 261 2.59 2.98 -4.07
N TYR A 262 3.20 3.30 -5.21
CA TYR A 262 4.24 2.48 -5.83
C TYR A 262 5.43 2.22 -4.89
N GLU A 263 5.85 3.23 -4.12
CA GLU A 263 6.98 3.10 -3.18
C GLU A 263 6.69 2.05 -2.08
N GLU A 264 5.47 2.02 -1.54
CA GLU A 264 5.09 0.99 -0.58
C GLU A 264 5.09 -0.42 -1.22
N CYS A 265 4.68 -0.54 -2.49
CA CYS A 265 4.80 -1.82 -3.21
C CYS A 265 6.26 -2.26 -3.34
N CYS A 266 7.17 -1.35 -3.68
CA CYS A 266 8.61 -1.61 -3.72
C CYS A 266 9.14 -2.07 -2.36
N ARG A 267 8.69 -1.43 -1.27
CA ARG A 267 9.05 -1.84 0.10
C ARG A 267 8.58 -3.25 0.42
N ILE A 268 7.36 -3.62 0.06
CA ILE A 268 6.83 -4.99 0.24
C ILE A 268 7.70 -6.00 -0.52
N ASN A 269 7.99 -5.74 -1.80
CA ASN A 269 8.81 -6.65 -2.62
C ASN A 269 10.22 -6.80 -2.06
N ARG A 270 10.85 -5.70 -1.63
CA ARG A 270 12.15 -5.74 -0.98
C ARG A 270 12.15 -6.67 0.24
N ILE A 271 11.15 -6.57 1.12
CA ILE A 271 11.04 -7.47 2.28
C ILE A 271 10.78 -8.92 1.86
N SER A 272 9.97 -9.14 0.83
CA SER A 272 9.75 -10.48 0.26
C SER A 272 11.07 -11.11 -0.22
N GLN A 273 11.90 -10.34 -0.92
CA GLN A 273 13.23 -10.76 -1.37
C GLN A 273 14.21 -10.98 -0.21
N GLU A 274 14.29 -10.06 0.75
CA GLU A 274 15.19 -10.16 1.91
C GLU A 274 14.88 -11.37 2.80
N THR A 275 13.60 -11.68 2.98
CA THR A 275 13.15 -12.81 3.82
C THR A 275 13.06 -14.13 3.05
N GLY A 276 13.01 -14.09 1.72
CA GLY A 276 12.70 -15.24 0.87
C GLY A 276 11.26 -15.74 1.02
N VAL A 277 10.38 -14.97 1.65
CA VAL A 277 8.98 -15.33 1.89
C VAL A 277 8.11 -14.74 0.77
N PRO A 278 7.31 -15.54 0.05
CA PRO A 278 6.54 -15.03 -1.08
C PRO A 278 5.36 -14.16 -0.66
N CYS A 279 5.10 -13.12 -1.45
CA CYS A 279 3.95 -12.24 -1.35
C CYS A 279 3.13 -12.29 -2.65
N PHE A 280 1.84 -12.59 -2.52
CA PHE A 280 0.87 -12.67 -3.61
C PHE A 280 -0.15 -11.54 -3.53
N VAL A 281 -0.71 -11.12 -4.67
CA VAL A 281 -1.70 -10.04 -4.72
C VAL A 281 -2.97 -10.52 -5.42
N ALA A 282 -4.14 -10.08 -4.95
CA ALA A 282 -5.46 -10.54 -5.38
C ALA A 282 -5.91 -10.02 -6.76
N TYR A 283 -5.05 -10.11 -7.78
CA TYR A 283 -5.42 -9.86 -9.19
C TYR A 283 -6.11 -11.08 -9.82
N TYR A 284 -7.18 -11.54 -9.19
CA TYR A 284 -7.89 -12.79 -9.55
C TYR A 284 -8.46 -12.82 -10.97
N ARG A 285 -8.61 -11.66 -11.62
CA ARG A 285 -9.13 -11.57 -12.99
C ARG A 285 -8.22 -12.26 -14.01
N ARG A 286 -6.91 -12.34 -13.76
CA ARG A 286 -5.97 -13.11 -14.59
C ARG A 286 -6.36 -14.59 -14.73
N TYR A 287 -7.10 -15.12 -13.75
CA TYR A 287 -7.47 -16.54 -13.65
C TYR A 287 -8.95 -16.82 -13.94
N LEU A 288 -9.73 -15.81 -14.31
CA LEU A 288 -11.15 -16.00 -14.60
C LEU A 288 -11.34 -16.51 -16.03
N PRO A 289 -12.21 -17.51 -16.26
CA PRO A 289 -12.48 -18.04 -17.60
C PRO A 289 -12.86 -16.97 -18.62
N TYR A 290 -13.61 -15.96 -18.17
CA TYR A 290 -14.03 -14.83 -19.01
C TYR A 290 -12.82 -14.11 -19.62
N PHE A 291 -11.83 -13.72 -18.80
CA PHE A 291 -10.67 -12.99 -19.28
C PHE A 291 -9.62 -13.91 -19.93
N GLN A 292 -9.55 -15.17 -19.52
CA GLN A 292 -8.76 -16.18 -20.24
C GLN A 292 -9.26 -16.36 -21.67
N LYS A 293 -10.58 -16.28 -21.91
CA LYS A 293 -11.12 -16.33 -23.26
C LYS A 293 -10.75 -15.09 -24.08
N VAL A 294 -10.78 -13.90 -23.48
CA VAL A 294 -10.28 -12.67 -24.14
C VAL A 294 -8.82 -12.83 -24.55
N LYS A 295 -7.96 -13.29 -23.62
CA LYS A 295 -6.55 -13.55 -23.88
C LYS A 295 -6.37 -14.57 -25.02
N SER A 296 -7.12 -15.67 -25.00
CA SER A 296 -7.08 -16.70 -26.06
C SER A 296 -7.42 -16.13 -27.43
N LEU A 297 -8.46 -15.28 -27.54
CA LEU A 297 -8.82 -14.66 -28.83
C LEU A 297 -7.73 -13.76 -29.40
N VAL A 298 -7.01 -13.05 -28.53
CA VAL A 298 -5.85 -12.23 -28.92
C VAL A 298 -4.70 -13.12 -29.37
N GLU A 299 -4.33 -14.13 -28.58
CA GLU A 299 -3.23 -15.05 -28.86
C GLU A 299 -3.46 -15.91 -30.12
N GLU A 300 -4.71 -16.31 -30.36
CA GLU A 300 -5.13 -17.04 -31.57
C GLU A 300 -5.15 -16.16 -32.83
N GLY A 301 -4.94 -14.83 -32.69
CA GLY A 301 -4.91 -13.88 -33.80
C GLY A 301 -6.30 -13.63 -34.41
N ALA A 302 -7.38 -13.76 -33.64
CA ALA A 302 -8.76 -13.63 -34.12
C ALA A 302 -9.06 -12.26 -34.75
N ILE A 303 -8.29 -11.23 -34.37
CA ILE A 303 -8.40 -9.85 -34.87
C ILE A 303 -7.14 -9.38 -35.62
N GLY A 304 -6.25 -10.31 -35.96
CA GLY A 304 -4.97 -10.02 -36.59
C GLY A 304 -3.99 -9.29 -35.66
N ASN A 305 -3.22 -8.34 -36.19
CA ASN A 305 -2.26 -7.58 -35.40
C ASN A 305 -2.98 -6.53 -34.57
N VAL A 306 -2.73 -6.50 -33.26
CA VAL A 306 -3.33 -5.50 -32.37
C VAL A 306 -2.67 -4.14 -32.61
N ILE A 307 -3.50 -3.13 -32.89
CA ILE A 307 -3.09 -1.77 -33.25
C ILE A 307 -3.29 -0.82 -32.06
N ASN A 308 -4.38 -0.97 -31.31
CA ASN A 308 -4.76 0.00 -30.28
C ASN A 308 -5.67 -0.63 -29.22
N ILE A 309 -5.59 -0.14 -27.98
CA ILE A 309 -6.48 -0.49 -26.87
C ILE A 309 -7.19 0.74 -26.33
N GLN A 310 -8.50 0.65 -26.12
CA GLN A 310 -9.33 1.72 -25.56
C GLN A 310 -10.08 1.26 -24.32
N ILE A 311 -9.95 1.99 -23.21
CA ILE A 311 -10.74 1.80 -21.98
C ILE A 311 -11.75 2.93 -21.87
N ARG A 312 -13.01 2.57 -21.65
CA ARG A 312 -14.09 3.49 -21.28
C ARG A 312 -14.75 2.96 -20.02
N PHE A 313 -14.63 3.71 -18.94
CA PHE A 313 -15.31 3.40 -17.68
C PHE A 313 -16.02 4.63 -17.15
N ALA A 314 -17.34 4.55 -17.02
CA ALA A 314 -18.17 5.62 -16.53
C ALA A 314 -19.25 5.05 -15.59
N GLN A 315 -19.41 5.65 -14.43
CA GLN A 315 -20.49 5.30 -13.51
C GLN A 315 -20.97 6.54 -12.75
N PRO A 316 -22.24 6.55 -12.30
CA PRO A 316 -22.73 7.60 -11.44
C PRO A 316 -22.11 7.52 -10.04
N PRO A 317 -22.15 8.65 -9.30
CA PRO A 317 -21.77 8.65 -7.89
C PRO A 317 -22.59 7.63 -7.10
N ARG A 318 -22.00 7.08 -6.05
CA ARG A 318 -22.72 6.20 -5.12
C ARG A 318 -23.50 7.05 -4.13
N ASN A 319 -24.59 6.51 -3.60
CA ASN A 319 -25.41 7.21 -2.59
C ASN A 319 -24.61 7.70 -1.37
N LEU A 320 -23.58 6.95 -0.96
CA LEU A 320 -22.70 7.30 0.16
C LEU A 320 -21.82 8.53 -0.13
N ASP A 321 -21.53 8.82 -1.40
CA ASP A 321 -20.63 9.90 -1.80
C ASP A 321 -21.26 11.29 -1.56
N TYR A 322 -22.59 11.37 -1.47
CA TYR A 322 -23.31 12.60 -1.14
C TYR A 322 -23.23 12.95 0.36
N ASN A 323 -22.76 12.03 1.22
CA ASN A 323 -22.62 12.28 2.65
C ASN A 323 -21.19 12.73 3.00
N ARG A 324 -20.94 14.03 2.91
CA ARG A 324 -19.63 14.65 3.20
C ARG A 324 -19.12 14.41 4.63
N GLU A 325 -20.02 14.19 5.59
CA GLU A 325 -19.64 13.96 6.99
C GLU A 325 -19.15 12.52 7.25
N ASN A 326 -19.56 11.58 6.41
CA ASN A 326 -19.28 10.16 6.57
C ASN A 326 -18.96 9.49 5.23
N LEU A 327 -17.93 9.99 4.56
CA LEU A 327 -17.45 9.46 3.29
C LEU A 327 -16.87 8.05 3.45
N PRO A 328 -17.03 7.15 2.45
CA PRO A 328 -16.40 5.84 2.47
C PRO A 328 -14.87 5.96 2.39
N TRP A 329 -14.15 4.99 2.95
CA TRP A 329 -12.67 4.99 2.90
C TRP A 329 -12.11 4.98 1.47
N ARG A 330 -12.87 4.49 0.50
CA ARG A 330 -12.49 4.38 -0.93
C ARG A 330 -12.28 5.72 -1.63
N VAL A 331 -12.76 6.81 -1.05
CA VAL A 331 -12.59 8.17 -1.59
C VAL A 331 -11.76 9.06 -0.65
N GLN A 332 -11.10 8.45 0.34
CA GLN A 332 -10.20 9.09 1.28
C GLN A 332 -8.76 8.76 0.85
N PRO A 333 -8.02 9.70 0.22
CA PRO A 333 -6.71 9.41 -0.38
C PRO A 333 -5.67 8.84 0.60
N ASP A 334 -5.71 9.26 1.86
CA ASP A 334 -4.86 8.79 2.96
C ASP A 334 -5.11 7.31 3.34
N ILE A 335 -6.27 6.76 2.98
CA ILE A 335 -6.62 5.36 3.24
C ILE A 335 -6.57 4.50 1.98
N ALA A 336 -7.05 5.03 0.86
CA ALA A 336 -7.20 4.30 -0.41
C ALA A 336 -6.03 4.50 -1.39
N GLY A 337 -5.19 5.51 -1.20
CA GLY A 337 -4.16 5.95 -2.15
C GLY A 337 -4.69 6.91 -3.24
N GLY A 338 -6.01 7.05 -3.37
CA GLY A 338 -6.67 7.91 -4.34
C GLY A 338 -8.19 7.83 -4.22
N GLY A 339 -8.88 7.96 -5.35
CA GLY A 339 -10.33 7.81 -5.44
C GLY A 339 -10.76 6.44 -5.97
N TYR A 340 -11.93 6.40 -6.60
CA TYR A 340 -12.42 5.19 -7.26
C TYR A 340 -11.54 4.73 -8.42
N PHE A 341 -10.67 5.61 -8.96
CA PHE A 341 -9.62 5.21 -9.89
C PHE A 341 -8.71 4.15 -9.27
N TYR A 342 -8.20 4.42 -8.07
CA TYR A 342 -7.34 3.50 -7.32
C TYR A 342 -8.06 2.22 -6.84
N ASP A 343 -9.40 2.24 -6.72
CA ASP A 343 -10.19 1.04 -6.43
C ASP A 343 -10.46 0.20 -7.70
N LEU A 344 -10.82 0.82 -8.83
CA LEU A 344 -11.38 0.10 -9.98
C LEU A 344 -10.39 -0.07 -11.14
N ALA A 345 -9.65 0.97 -11.51
CA ALA A 345 -8.70 0.93 -12.62
C ALA A 345 -7.60 -0.14 -12.48
N PRO A 346 -7.08 -0.51 -11.29
CA PRO A 346 -6.06 -1.55 -11.21
C PRO A 346 -6.52 -2.88 -11.82
N HIS A 347 -7.82 -3.21 -11.78
CA HIS A 347 -8.31 -4.43 -12.45
C HIS A 347 -8.17 -4.40 -13.97
N GLN A 348 -8.34 -3.23 -14.58
CA GLN A 348 -8.28 -3.05 -16.04
C GLN A 348 -6.82 -2.97 -16.48
N ILE A 349 -6.01 -2.16 -15.80
CA ILE A 349 -4.59 -1.96 -16.10
C ILE A 349 -3.81 -3.27 -15.92
N ASP A 350 -4.03 -3.97 -14.82
CA ASP A 350 -3.39 -5.26 -14.55
C ASP A 350 -3.70 -6.31 -15.62
N LEU A 351 -4.98 -6.41 -16.01
CA LEU A 351 -5.41 -7.36 -17.02
C LEU A 351 -4.76 -7.06 -18.39
N LEU A 352 -4.66 -5.79 -18.75
CA LEU A 352 -4.00 -5.42 -20.00
C LEU A 352 -2.51 -5.73 -19.96
N GLN A 353 -1.83 -5.52 -18.83
CA GLN A 353 -0.42 -5.90 -18.70
C GLN A 353 -0.23 -7.42 -18.80
N GLU A 354 -1.14 -8.22 -18.23
CA GLU A 354 -1.13 -9.68 -18.35
C GLU A 354 -1.33 -10.19 -19.80
N ILE A 355 -2.03 -9.43 -20.64
CA ILE A 355 -2.29 -9.81 -22.04
C ILE A 355 -1.21 -9.27 -22.99
N PHE A 356 -0.73 -8.05 -22.77
CA PHE A 356 0.07 -7.30 -23.75
C PHE A 356 1.52 -7.01 -23.34
N GLY A 357 1.91 -7.31 -22.10
CA GLY A 357 3.25 -7.02 -21.59
C GLY A 357 3.30 -5.82 -20.65
N CYS A 358 4.49 -5.40 -20.26
CA CYS A 358 4.66 -4.32 -19.28
C CYS A 358 4.33 -2.97 -19.92
N ILE A 359 3.68 -2.06 -19.17
CA ILE A 359 3.55 -0.66 -19.59
C ILE A 359 4.83 0.08 -19.17
N LEU A 360 5.51 0.69 -20.14
CA LEU A 360 6.77 1.42 -19.92
C LEU A 360 6.59 2.93 -19.84
N GLU A 361 5.55 3.46 -20.49
CA GLU A 361 5.21 4.87 -20.45
C GLU A 361 3.73 5.04 -20.11
N ALA A 362 3.42 5.99 -19.24
CA ALA A 362 2.05 6.35 -18.91
C ALA A 362 1.96 7.85 -18.56
N SER A 363 0.89 8.49 -19.00
CA SER A 363 0.63 9.90 -18.72
C SER A 363 -0.87 10.14 -18.66
N GLY A 364 -1.31 11.03 -17.77
CA GLY A 364 -2.72 11.29 -17.57
C GLY A 364 -3.03 12.69 -17.07
N TYR A 365 -4.29 13.06 -17.26
CA TYR A 365 -4.90 14.24 -16.66
C TYR A 365 -5.96 13.76 -15.69
N LYS A 366 -5.83 14.20 -14.43
CA LYS A 366 -6.80 13.96 -13.36
C LYS A 366 -7.51 15.26 -13.00
N SER A 367 -8.79 15.14 -12.64
CA SER A 367 -9.56 16.26 -12.12
C SER A 367 -10.63 15.76 -11.14
N ASN A 368 -11.12 16.68 -10.33
CA ASN A 368 -12.31 16.50 -9.51
C ASN A 368 -13.38 17.45 -10.02
N ARG A 369 -14.39 16.90 -10.71
CA ARG A 369 -15.44 17.63 -11.41
C ARG A 369 -16.77 17.60 -10.66
N GLY A 370 -17.01 16.56 -9.87
CA GLY A 370 -18.23 16.38 -9.09
C GLY A 370 -18.18 17.02 -7.71
N GLY A 371 -17.00 17.20 -7.11
CA GLY A 371 -16.84 17.90 -5.82
C GLY A 371 -17.54 17.23 -4.63
N LEU A 372 -17.77 15.91 -4.71
CA LEU A 372 -18.45 15.13 -3.66
C LEU A 372 -17.48 14.68 -2.56
N TYR A 373 -16.21 14.46 -2.91
CA TYR A 373 -15.11 14.05 -2.05
C TYR A 373 -13.82 14.74 -2.51
N GLN A 374 -12.69 14.54 -1.80
CA GLN A 374 -11.41 15.20 -2.13
C GLN A 374 -10.68 14.55 -3.32
N ALA A 375 -10.73 13.22 -3.41
CA ALA A 375 -10.03 12.45 -4.44
C ALA A 375 -10.48 12.80 -5.88
N GLU A 376 -9.67 12.44 -6.86
CA GLU A 376 -10.02 12.55 -8.28
C GLU A 376 -11.25 11.71 -8.65
N ASP A 377 -12.07 12.24 -9.57
CA ASP A 377 -13.28 11.56 -10.04
C ASP A 377 -13.37 11.46 -11.58
N THR A 378 -12.54 12.21 -12.30
CA THR A 378 -12.50 12.26 -13.76
C THR A 378 -11.06 12.20 -14.24
N ILE A 379 -10.70 11.11 -14.93
CA ILE A 379 -9.33 10.80 -15.37
C ILE A 379 -9.35 10.47 -16.87
N SER A 380 -8.36 10.96 -17.60
CA SER A 380 -8.05 10.50 -18.97
C SER A 380 -6.55 10.26 -19.09
N ALA A 381 -6.16 9.15 -19.71
CA ALA A 381 -4.76 8.75 -19.79
C ALA A 381 -4.41 8.05 -21.11
N CYS A 382 -3.12 8.07 -21.45
CA CYS A 382 -2.50 7.27 -22.49
C CYS A 382 -1.29 6.51 -21.93
N PHE A 383 -0.98 5.36 -22.52
CA PHE A 383 0.13 4.51 -22.10
C PHE A 383 0.68 3.70 -23.27
N GLN A 384 1.94 3.27 -23.14
CA GLN A 384 2.64 2.45 -24.12
C GLN A 384 3.24 1.20 -23.47
N PHE A 385 3.03 0.05 -24.12
CA PHE A 385 3.59 -1.24 -23.72
C PHE A 385 5.03 -1.42 -24.21
N ASP A 386 5.75 -2.37 -23.61
CA ASP A 386 7.14 -2.73 -23.95
C ASP A 386 7.35 -3.11 -25.43
N ASN A 387 6.34 -3.67 -26.07
CA ASN A 387 6.33 -4.02 -27.50
C ASN A 387 5.94 -2.84 -28.42
N GLY A 388 5.72 -1.64 -27.87
CA GLY A 388 5.37 -0.44 -28.60
C GLY A 388 3.87 -0.23 -28.84
N LEU A 389 3.00 -1.19 -28.48
CA LEU A 389 1.55 -1.03 -28.54
C LEU A 389 1.11 0.16 -27.68
N VAL A 390 0.15 0.94 -28.16
CA VAL A 390 -0.39 2.09 -27.44
C VAL A 390 -1.83 1.86 -27.00
N GLY A 391 -2.18 2.41 -25.85
CA GLY A 391 -3.54 2.41 -25.35
C GLY A 391 -3.93 3.74 -24.72
N SER A 392 -5.23 3.94 -24.57
CA SER A 392 -5.75 5.06 -23.78
C SER A 392 -6.98 4.65 -22.98
N GLY A 393 -7.21 5.37 -21.89
CA GLY A 393 -8.34 5.12 -21.00
C GLY A 393 -9.01 6.40 -20.52
N SER A 394 -10.32 6.31 -20.31
CA SER A 394 -11.12 7.34 -19.66
C SER A 394 -11.91 6.73 -18.51
N TRP A 395 -11.80 7.34 -17.33
CA TRP A 395 -12.51 6.94 -16.11
C TRP A 395 -13.29 8.12 -15.56
N CYS A 396 -14.60 7.96 -15.41
CA CYS A 396 -15.48 8.97 -14.81
C CYS A 396 -16.37 8.34 -13.74
N PHE A 397 -16.26 8.81 -12.52
CA PHE A 397 -16.99 8.26 -11.36
C PHE A 397 -18.15 9.16 -10.90
N VAL A 398 -18.44 10.19 -11.69
CA VAL A 398 -19.49 11.19 -11.46
C VAL A 398 -20.34 11.40 -12.72
N ALA A 399 -20.39 10.39 -13.60
CA ALA A 399 -21.17 10.45 -14.83
C ALA A 399 -22.67 10.39 -14.54
N ASP A 400 -23.50 10.84 -15.48
CA ASP A 400 -24.93 10.52 -15.41
C ASP A 400 -25.15 9.02 -15.70
N ASP A 401 -26.24 8.43 -15.20
CA ASP A 401 -26.52 7.01 -15.41
C ASP A 401 -26.72 6.67 -16.91
N SER A 402 -27.17 7.63 -17.73
CA SER A 402 -27.25 7.49 -19.20
C SER A 402 -25.90 7.33 -19.89
N ALA A 403 -24.80 7.74 -19.24
CA ALA A 403 -23.44 7.61 -19.72
C ALA A 403 -22.68 6.44 -19.06
N ARG A 404 -23.38 5.57 -18.30
CA ARG A 404 -22.77 4.41 -17.64
C ARG A 404 -22.12 3.50 -18.69
N GLU A 405 -20.85 3.17 -18.49
CA GLU A 405 -20.07 2.35 -19.40
C GLU A 405 -19.02 1.53 -18.64
N ASP A 406 -18.85 0.27 -19.03
CA ASP A 406 -17.76 -0.59 -18.60
C ASP A 406 -17.27 -1.37 -19.81
N ARG A 407 -16.25 -0.84 -20.48
CA ARG A 407 -15.87 -1.33 -21.81
C ARG A 407 -14.37 -1.21 -22.05
N ILE A 408 -13.81 -2.30 -22.56
CA ILE A 408 -12.48 -2.33 -23.16
C ILE A 408 -12.63 -2.78 -24.61
N GLU A 409 -12.02 -2.05 -25.53
CA GLU A 409 -11.91 -2.39 -26.93
C GLU A 409 -10.45 -2.70 -27.26
N ILE A 410 -10.19 -3.88 -27.83
CA ILE A 410 -8.92 -4.26 -28.41
C ILE A 410 -9.11 -4.22 -29.92
N ILE A 411 -8.43 -3.29 -30.59
CA ILE A 411 -8.58 -3.00 -32.00
C ILE A 411 -7.41 -3.63 -32.75
N GLY A 412 -7.70 -4.50 -33.72
CA GLY A 412 -6.71 -5.11 -34.60
C GLY A 412 -6.93 -4.76 -36.08
N ASP A 413 -5.99 -5.16 -36.93
CA ASP A 413 -6.04 -4.91 -38.37
C ASP A 413 -7.10 -5.74 -39.12
N LYS A 414 -7.65 -6.77 -38.47
CA LYS A 414 -8.68 -7.66 -39.05
C LYS A 414 -9.96 -7.74 -38.23
N GLY A 415 -10.05 -6.99 -37.13
CA GLY A 415 -11.22 -7.04 -36.27
C GLY A 415 -11.09 -6.29 -34.96
N MET A 416 -12.03 -6.52 -34.06
CA MET A 416 -12.07 -5.91 -32.73
C MET A 416 -12.64 -6.89 -31.71
N ILE A 417 -12.06 -6.93 -30.51
CA ILE A 417 -12.62 -7.61 -29.33
C ILE A 417 -13.14 -6.53 -28.38
N CYS A 418 -14.36 -6.68 -27.91
CA CYS A 418 -14.99 -5.78 -26.95
C CYS A 418 -15.51 -6.59 -25.76
N PHE A 419 -15.17 -6.16 -24.55
CA PHE A 419 -15.56 -6.86 -23.32
C PHE A 419 -15.65 -5.89 -22.14
N SER A 420 -16.24 -6.34 -21.04
CA SER A 420 -16.38 -5.54 -19.81
C SER A 420 -15.66 -6.19 -18.63
N VAL A 421 -15.27 -5.40 -17.63
CA VAL A 421 -14.41 -5.87 -16.53
C VAL A 421 -15.19 -6.15 -15.24
N PHE A 422 -16.36 -5.54 -15.10
CA PHE A 422 -17.21 -5.58 -13.92
C PHE A 422 -18.61 -6.09 -14.21
N THR A 423 -19.22 -5.77 -15.36
CA THR A 423 -20.56 -6.26 -15.73
C THR A 423 -20.53 -7.69 -16.28
N TYR A 424 -19.41 -8.11 -16.88
CA TYR A 424 -19.24 -9.40 -17.56
C TYR A 424 -20.26 -9.63 -18.69
N ASP A 425 -20.53 -8.59 -19.47
CA ASP A 425 -21.34 -8.69 -20.69
C ASP A 425 -20.67 -9.68 -21.68
N PRO A 426 -21.41 -10.35 -22.57
CA PRO A 426 -20.80 -11.28 -23.52
C PRO A 426 -19.63 -10.64 -24.28
N ILE A 427 -18.53 -11.39 -24.45
CA ILE A 427 -17.36 -10.91 -25.21
C ILE A 427 -17.79 -10.77 -26.66
N ALA A 428 -17.74 -9.55 -27.20
CA ALA A 428 -18.11 -9.28 -28.58
C ALA A 428 -16.87 -9.34 -29.47
N LEU A 429 -16.85 -10.27 -30.43
CA LEU A 429 -15.82 -10.40 -31.45
C LEU A 429 -16.36 -9.91 -32.79
N HIS A 430 -15.71 -8.90 -33.36
CA HIS A 430 -16.07 -8.30 -34.64
C HIS A 430 -14.99 -8.63 -35.66
N THR A 431 -15.35 -9.32 -36.74
CA THR A 431 -14.43 -9.67 -37.84
C THR A 431 -15.13 -9.46 -39.18
N GLU A 432 -14.45 -9.78 -40.29
CA GLU A 432 -15.07 -9.83 -41.62
C GLU A 432 -16.30 -10.76 -41.70
N LYS A 433 -16.40 -11.74 -40.80
CA LYS A 433 -17.53 -12.68 -40.71
C LYS A 433 -18.76 -12.08 -40.00
N GLY A 434 -18.63 -10.87 -39.47
CA GLY A 434 -19.65 -10.20 -38.68
C GLY A 434 -19.33 -10.17 -37.19
N ARG A 435 -20.36 -9.92 -36.38
CA ARG A 435 -20.29 -9.84 -34.92
C ARG A 435 -20.73 -11.15 -34.29
N GLU A 436 -19.90 -11.70 -33.41
CA GLU A 436 -20.17 -12.85 -32.56
C GLU A 436 -20.19 -12.40 -31.09
N GLU A 437 -21.10 -12.94 -30.28
CA GLU A 437 -21.15 -12.74 -28.83
C GLU A 437 -20.85 -14.06 -28.12
N ILE A 438 -19.84 -14.04 -27.26
CA ILE A 438 -19.32 -15.22 -26.58
C ILE A 438 -19.60 -15.08 -25.09
N PRO A 439 -20.70 -15.67 -24.58
CA PRO A 439 -21.02 -15.65 -23.15
C PRO A 439 -20.12 -16.63 -22.41
N ILE A 440 -19.38 -16.14 -21.41
CA ILE A 440 -18.53 -16.97 -20.54
C ILE A 440 -18.93 -16.75 -19.09
N ALA A 441 -19.32 -17.83 -18.41
CA ALA A 441 -19.67 -17.79 -17.00
C ALA A 441 -18.42 -17.82 -16.12
N ASN A 442 -18.42 -16.99 -15.07
CA ASN A 442 -17.41 -17.04 -14.01
C ASN A 442 -17.85 -17.99 -12.88
N PRO A 443 -16.90 -18.56 -12.12
CA PRO A 443 -17.22 -19.35 -10.94
C PRO A 443 -17.95 -18.50 -9.89
N LEU A 444 -18.76 -19.17 -9.05
CA LEU A 444 -19.51 -18.52 -7.97
C LEU A 444 -18.61 -17.64 -7.08
N TYR A 445 -17.41 -18.13 -6.76
CA TYR A 445 -16.40 -17.36 -6.06
C TYR A 445 -15.28 -16.98 -7.01
N VAL A 446 -15.33 -15.74 -7.50
CA VAL A 446 -14.41 -15.22 -8.53
C VAL A 446 -12.93 -15.26 -8.13
N GLN A 447 -12.62 -15.29 -6.83
CA GLN A 447 -11.22 -15.41 -6.37
C GLN A 447 -10.72 -16.85 -6.25
N GLN A 448 -11.62 -17.85 -6.29
CA GLN A 448 -11.25 -19.25 -6.06
C GLN A 448 -10.13 -19.74 -6.99
N PRO A 449 -10.11 -19.43 -8.30
CA PRO A 449 -9.02 -19.87 -9.18
C PRO A 449 -7.64 -19.35 -8.76
N LEU A 450 -7.53 -18.07 -8.39
CA LEU A 450 -6.27 -17.50 -7.92
C LEU A 450 -5.87 -18.05 -6.55
N ILE A 451 -6.81 -18.16 -5.61
CA ILE A 451 -6.50 -18.71 -4.27
C ILE A 451 -6.01 -20.16 -4.40
N GLN A 452 -6.60 -20.96 -5.31
CA GLN A 452 -6.14 -22.30 -5.61
C GLN A 452 -4.69 -22.28 -6.14
N ALA A 453 -4.39 -21.41 -7.10
CA ALA A 453 -3.02 -21.26 -7.63
C ALA A 453 -2.00 -20.86 -6.55
N VAL A 454 -2.38 -19.96 -5.63
CA VAL A 454 -1.53 -19.57 -4.48
C VAL A 454 -1.31 -20.76 -3.53
N VAL A 455 -2.38 -21.50 -3.18
CA VAL A 455 -2.26 -22.68 -2.31
C VAL A 455 -1.36 -23.74 -2.97
N ASP A 456 -1.56 -24.01 -4.26
CA ASP A 456 -0.74 -24.97 -5.00
C ASP A 456 0.72 -24.52 -5.10
N HIS A 457 0.99 -23.22 -5.24
CA HIS A 457 2.35 -22.68 -5.13
C HIS A 457 2.95 -22.95 -3.76
N LEU A 458 2.23 -22.62 -2.68
CA LEU A 458 2.74 -22.78 -1.31
C LEU A 458 2.92 -24.25 -0.90
N LEU A 459 2.21 -25.18 -1.54
CA LEU A 459 2.36 -26.62 -1.38
C LEU A 459 3.43 -27.22 -2.33
N GLY A 460 4.06 -26.40 -3.19
CA GLY A 460 5.07 -26.85 -4.14
C GLY A 460 4.53 -27.70 -5.30
N LYS A 461 3.26 -27.52 -5.67
CA LYS A 461 2.59 -28.23 -6.77
C LYS A 461 2.68 -27.49 -8.10
N SER A 462 2.68 -26.16 -8.07
CA SER A 462 2.74 -25.30 -9.27
C SER A 462 3.41 -23.96 -8.94
N VAL A 463 3.52 -23.06 -9.92
CA VAL A 463 4.00 -21.70 -9.70
C VAL A 463 2.87 -20.72 -10.01
N CYS A 464 2.43 -19.99 -8.99
CA CYS A 464 1.61 -18.79 -9.16
C CYS A 464 2.50 -17.59 -9.53
N THR A 465 2.16 -16.90 -10.62
CA THR A 465 2.86 -15.71 -11.14
C THR A 465 2.21 -14.39 -10.69
N CYS A 466 1.13 -14.46 -9.92
CA CYS A 466 0.40 -13.29 -9.41
C CYS A 466 1.02 -12.82 -8.07
N ASP A 467 2.31 -12.52 -8.13
CA ASP A 467 3.14 -12.09 -7.01
C ASP A 467 3.20 -10.57 -6.85
N GLY A 468 3.91 -10.11 -5.82
CA GLY A 468 4.12 -8.69 -5.53
C GLY A 468 4.85 -7.95 -6.65
N GLU A 469 5.81 -8.58 -7.33
CA GLU A 469 6.56 -7.95 -8.42
C GLU A 469 5.65 -7.66 -9.61
N SER A 470 4.89 -8.65 -10.08
CA SER A 470 3.94 -8.46 -11.18
C SER A 470 2.83 -7.45 -10.85
N ALA A 471 2.43 -7.37 -9.56
CA ALA A 471 1.42 -6.44 -9.08
C ALA A 471 1.91 -4.99 -8.98
N THR A 472 3.21 -4.81 -8.75
CA THR A 472 3.82 -3.49 -8.52
C THR A 472 3.79 -2.61 -9.76
N LEU A 473 3.90 -3.22 -10.95
CA LEU A 473 3.78 -2.53 -12.23
C LEU A 473 2.43 -1.82 -12.37
N THR A 474 1.34 -2.42 -11.90
CA THR A 474 0.02 -1.80 -11.93
C THR A 474 -0.05 -0.55 -11.04
N ASN A 475 0.54 -0.59 -9.84
CA ASN A 475 0.63 0.58 -8.97
C ASN A 475 1.52 1.69 -9.56
N TRP A 476 2.62 1.32 -10.23
CA TRP A 476 3.48 2.26 -10.94
C TRP A 476 2.69 3.04 -12.01
N VAL A 477 1.95 2.32 -12.88
CA VAL A 477 1.14 2.94 -13.94
C VAL A 477 0.08 3.87 -13.35
N MET A 478 -0.60 3.46 -12.28
CA MET A 478 -1.59 4.32 -11.61
C MET A 478 -0.97 5.60 -11.08
N ASP A 479 0.19 5.52 -10.43
CA ASP A 479 0.86 6.69 -9.88
C ASP A 479 1.43 7.61 -10.97
N LYS A 480 1.94 7.07 -12.08
CA LYS A 480 2.30 7.87 -13.28
C LYS A 480 1.09 8.60 -13.87
N ILE A 481 -0.04 7.92 -14.07
CA ILE A 481 -1.27 8.52 -14.60
C ILE A 481 -1.76 9.65 -13.69
N LEU A 482 -1.61 9.49 -12.38
CA LEU A 482 -1.99 10.50 -11.42
C LEU A 482 -0.91 11.57 -11.19
N GLY A 483 0.26 11.48 -11.82
CA GLY A 483 1.37 12.41 -11.63
C GLY A 483 1.86 12.45 -10.18
N LYS A 484 1.93 11.28 -9.52
CA LYS A 484 2.56 11.14 -8.20
C LYS A 484 4.06 10.84 -8.30
N ILE A 485 4.52 10.31 -9.44
CA ILE A 485 5.91 9.95 -9.77
C ILE A 485 6.22 10.23 -11.25
#